data_AF-A0AAD4MJ34-F1
#
_entry.id   AF-A0AAD4MJ34-F1
#
_cell.length_a   1.000
_cell.length_b   1.000
_cell.length_c   1.000
_cell.angle_alpha   90.00
_cell.angle_beta   90.00
_cell.angle_gamma   90.00
#
_symmetry.space_group_name_H-M   'P 1'
#
loop_
_entity.id
_entity.type
_entity.pdbx_description
1 polymer ?
#
loop_
_entity_poly.entity_id
_entity_poly.type
_entity_poly.pdbx_seq_one_letter_code
_entity_poly.pdbx_strand_id
1 'polypeptide(L)'
;MSLALSGAYVVMANRNVLASEKLREQICGEAKGFTPKIDIVQLDLSSLNSVRNAANDFISKQWPLHVLILNAESAPSRLVIVSSSLHARTRIRASESLNSKLHKLESIPNSTLSPFFLYSNSKLCNVLVAKKAHKLVNDKGVNVYVLHPGIIRTELGRDQRNLYAVFAFFLRPFMRNVEQGAATTVYCAAHPDVANVRF
;
A
#
# COMPACT_ATOMS: atom_id res chain seq x y z
N MET A 1 5.12 -16.03 3.75
CA MET A 1 5.04 -16.76 2.48
C MET A 1 4.59 -15.75 1.42
N SER A 2 5.39 -15.52 0.37
CA SER A 2 5.10 -14.50 -0.65
C SER A 2 4.07 -15.00 -1.67
N LEU A 3 3.35 -14.09 -2.31
CA LEU A 3 2.31 -14.40 -3.29
C LEU A 3 2.88 -15.16 -4.51
N ALA A 4 4.07 -14.78 -4.94
CA ALA A 4 4.83 -15.48 -5.97
C ALA A 4 5.14 -16.95 -5.59
N LEU A 5 5.48 -17.22 -4.32
CA LEU A 5 5.67 -18.59 -3.81
C LEU A 5 4.36 -19.38 -3.69
N SER A 6 3.21 -18.72 -3.80
CA SER A 6 1.89 -19.34 -3.82
C SER A 6 1.38 -19.58 -5.26
N GLY A 7 2.23 -19.37 -6.27
CA GLY A 7 1.91 -19.60 -7.69
C GLY A 7 1.28 -18.41 -8.41
N ALA A 8 1.11 -17.26 -7.75
CA ALA A 8 0.60 -16.05 -8.38
C ALA A 8 1.63 -15.45 -9.35
N TYR A 9 1.14 -14.83 -10.42
CA TYR A 9 1.95 -13.97 -11.26
C TYR A 9 2.00 -12.58 -10.65
N VAL A 10 3.18 -12.17 -10.18
CA VAL A 10 3.39 -10.90 -9.47
C VAL A 10 4.08 -9.88 -10.39
N VAL A 11 3.50 -8.69 -10.52
CA VAL A 11 4.17 -7.54 -11.15
C VAL A 11 4.60 -6.56 -10.05
N MET A 12 5.92 -6.44 -9.86
CA MET A 12 6.52 -5.55 -8.87
C MET A 12 6.67 -4.14 -9.44
N ALA A 13 5.80 -3.23 -9.02
CA ALA A 13 5.82 -1.82 -9.44
C ALA A 13 6.64 -0.97 -8.45
N ASN A 14 7.95 -0.83 -8.69
CA ASN A 14 8.89 -0.28 -7.71
C ASN A 14 9.76 0.84 -8.32
N ARG A 15 10.18 1.81 -7.48
CA ARG A 15 11.09 2.88 -7.93
C ARG A 15 12.49 2.36 -8.25
N ASN A 16 12.98 1.38 -7.47
CA ASN A 16 14.32 0.83 -7.59
C ASN A 16 14.28 -0.55 -8.26
N VAL A 17 14.56 -0.58 -9.56
CA VAL A 17 14.56 -1.80 -10.38
C VAL A 17 15.64 -2.77 -9.92
N LEU A 18 16.87 -2.30 -9.63
CA LEU A 18 17.99 -3.16 -9.20
C LEU A 18 17.69 -3.91 -7.90
N ALA A 19 17.09 -3.22 -6.92
CA ALA A 19 16.67 -3.86 -5.68
C ALA A 19 15.54 -4.88 -5.91
N SER A 20 14.66 -4.61 -6.88
CA SER A 20 13.55 -5.50 -7.23
C SER A 20 14.04 -6.76 -7.94
N GLU A 21 15.03 -6.63 -8.83
CA GLU A 21 15.68 -7.77 -9.49
C GLU A 21 16.37 -8.69 -8.49
N LYS A 22 17.15 -8.13 -7.54
CA LYS A 22 17.77 -8.93 -6.47
C LYS A 22 16.75 -9.69 -5.64
N LEU A 23 15.61 -9.05 -5.32
CA LEU A 23 14.54 -9.71 -4.59
C LEU A 23 13.86 -10.79 -5.42
N ARG A 24 13.65 -10.56 -6.73
CA ARG A 24 13.14 -11.57 -7.66
C ARG A 24 14.04 -12.81 -7.68
N GLU A 25 15.34 -12.61 -7.80
CA GLU A 25 16.33 -13.71 -7.77
C GLU A 25 16.26 -14.50 -6.46
N GLN A 26 16.17 -13.80 -5.32
CA GLN A 26 16.03 -14.45 -4.02
C GLN A 26 14.75 -15.30 -3.94
N ILE A 27 13.60 -14.75 -4.35
CA ILE A 27 12.31 -15.46 -4.31
C ILE A 27 12.32 -16.67 -5.25
N CYS A 28 12.91 -16.52 -6.44
CA CYS A 28 13.06 -17.63 -7.38
C CYS A 28 13.99 -18.72 -6.84
N GLY A 29 15.03 -18.37 -6.07
CA GLY A 29 15.92 -19.33 -5.41
C GLY A 29 15.29 -20.07 -4.23
N GLU A 30 14.31 -19.47 -3.56
CA GLU A 30 13.54 -20.09 -2.46
C GLU A 30 12.47 -21.07 -2.96
N ALA A 31 12.01 -20.92 -4.20
CA ALA A 31 10.97 -21.76 -4.77
C ALA A 31 11.49 -23.17 -5.08
N LYS A 32 10.78 -24.19 -4.57
CA LYS A 32 11.08 -25.60 -4.86
C LYS A 32 10.00 -26.19 -5.75
N GLY A 33 10.39 -26.72 -6.90
CA GLY A 33 9.50 -27.46 -7.80
C GLY A 33 8.71 -26.61 -8.81
N PHE A 34 8.87 -25.29 -8.83
CA PHE A 34 8.37 -24.41 -9.89
C PHE A 34 9.16 -23.10 -9.93
N THR A 35 9.10 -22.38 -11.05
CA THR A 35 9.66 -21.05 -11.20
C THR A 35 8.58 -20.00 -10.99
N PRO A 36 8.64 -19.16 -9.94
CA PRO A 36 7.69 -18.08 -9.74
C PRO A 36 7.68 -17.11 -10.92
N LYS A 37 6.50 -16.67 -11.34
CA LYS A 37 6.35 -15.66 -12.39
C LYS A 37 6.37 -14.28 -11.74
N ILE A 38 7.43 -13.52 -12.00
CA ILE A 38 7.62 -12.19 -11.42
C ILE A 38 8.17 -11.26 -12.51
N ASP A 39 7.45 -10.18 -12.80
CA ASP A 39 7.90 -9.09 -13.67
C ASP A 39 8.06 -7.80 -12.86
N ILE A 40 8.85 -6.86 -13.38
CA ILE A 40 9.13 -5.59 -12.71
C ILE A 40 8.73 -4.44 -13.63
N VAL A 41 7.96 -3.50 -13.10
CA VAL A 41 7.60 -2.24 -13.76
C VAL A 41 8.19 -1.10 -12.93
N GLN A 42 8.93 -0.19 -13.56
CA GLN A 42 9.47 0.94 -12.84
C GLN A 42 8.36 1.95 -12.53
N LEU A 43 8.14 2.23 -11.24
CA LEU A 43 7.12 3.14 -10.77
C LEU A 43 7.64 4.05 -9.67
N ASP A 44 7.64 5.36 -9.94
CA ASP A 44 7.83 6.41 -8.94
C ASP A 44 6.49 7.12 -8.67
N LEU A 45 5.90 6.84 -7.50
CA LEU A 45 4.63 7.44 -7.07
C LEU A 45 4.73 8.95 -6.83
N SER A 46 5.93 9.54 -6.75
CA SER A 46 6.11 10.99 -6.65
C SER A 46 5.97 11.71 -7.99
N SER A 47 5.93 10.97 -9.11
CA SER A 47 5.84 11.53 -10.47
C SER A 47 4.62 10.98 -11.21
N LEU A 48 3.65 11.85 -11.50
CA LEU A 48 2.47 11.47 -12.29
C LEU A 48 2.84 10.97 -13.70
N ASN A 49 3.95 11.45 -14.27
CA ASN A 49 4.44 10.93 -15.54
C ASN A 49 4.98 9.51 -15.39
N SER A 50 5.69 9.20 -14.30
CA SER A 50 6.11 7.83 -14.01
C SER A 50 4.91 6.91 -13.79
N VAL A 51 3.88 7.37 -13.06
CA VAL A 51 2.64 6.61 -12.87
C VAL A 51 1.96 6.29 -14.20
N ARG A 52 1.82 7.27 -15.09
CA ARG A 52 1.24 7.06 -16.42
C ARG A 52 2.07 6.10 -17.28
N ASN A 53 3.38 6.26 -17.28
CA ASN A 53 4.28 5.39 -18.05
C ASN A 53 4.21 3.94 -17.55
N ALA A 54 4.22 3.72 -16.24
CA ALA A 54 4.07 2.40 -15.64
C ALA A 54 2.71 1.76 -15.98
N ALA A 55 1.64 2.54 -15.95
CA ALA A 55 0.31 2.06 -16.34
C ALA A 55 0.27 1.68 -17.83
N ASN A 56 0.84 2.50 -18.72
CA ASN A 56 0.92 2.21 -20.14
C ASN A 56 1.77 0.99 -20.43
N ASP A 57 2.92 0.84 -19.75
CA ASP A 57 3.77 -0.35 -19.85
C ASP A 57 2.98 -1.61 -19.46
N PHE A 58 2.32 -1.61 -18.29
CA PHE A 58 1.47 -2.71 -17.85
C PHE A 58 0.37 -3.05 -18.88
N ILE A 59 -0.34 -2.05 -19.39
CA ILE A 59 -1.41 -2.23 -20.38
C ILE A 59 -0.84 -2.79 -21.70
N SER A 60 0.34 -2.33 -22.13
CA SER A 60 0.98 -2.79 -23.37
C SER A 60 1.35 -4.28 -23.34
N LYS A 61 1.63 -4.83 -22.14
CA LYS A 61 1.89 -6.26 -21.94
C LYS A 61 0.64 -7.13 -22.00
N GLN A 62 -0.55 -6.51 -22.04
CA GLN A 62 -1.85 -7.18 -22.02
C GLN A 62 -2.02 -8.12 -20.82
N TRP A 63 -1.38 -7.79 -19.69
CA TRP A 63 -1.50 -8.60 -18.49
C TRP A 63 -2.88 -8.45 -17.87
N PRO A 64 -3.54 -9.57 -17.50
CA PRO A 64 -4.78 -9.51 -16.76
C PRO A 64 -4.53 -8.95 -15.35
N LEU A 65 -5.18 -7.82 -15.03
CA LEU A 65 -5.10 -7.23 -13.70
C LEU A 65 -6.18 -7.83 -12.80
N HIS A 66 -5.84 -8.91 -12.12
CA HIS A 66 -6.72 -9.51 -11.11
C HIS A 66 -6.75 -8.68 -9.83
N VAL A 67 -5.65 -7.97 -9.55
CA VAL A 67 -5.47 -7.22 -8.31
C VAL A 67 -4.56 -6.03 -8.50
N LEU A 68 -5.02 -4.88 -8.01
CA LEU A 68 -4.15 -3.74 -7.79
C LEU A 68 -3.85 -3.54 -6.31
N ILE A 69 -2.56 -3.37 -6.10
CA ILE A 69 -1.86 -3.39 -4.85
C ILE A 69 -1.35 -2.00 -4.63
N LEU A 70 -2.11 -1.18 -3.92
CA LEU A 70 -1.52 -0.04 -3.21
C LEU A 70 -1.04 -0.56 -1.84
N ASN A 71 -0.32 -1.69 -1.93
CA ASN A 71 0.24 -2.66 -0.95
C ASN A 71 -0.40 -4.07 -0.60
N ALA A 72 -1.45 -4.67 -1.24
CA ALA A 72 -1.38 -6.03 -1.92
C ALA A 72 -2.37 -7.28 -1.73
N GLU A 73 -3.27 -7.62 -2.72
CA GLU A 73 -3.59 -8.94 -3.47
C GLU A 73 -4.89 -9.88 -3.44
N SER A 74 -5.73 -9.95 -4.48
CA SER A 74 -7.13 -10.47 -4.61
C SER A 74 -7.49 -11.70 -5.49
N ALA A 75 -8.61 -12.37 -5.15
CA ALA A 75 -9.84 -12.56 -5.97
C ALA A 75 -11.04 -12.88 -5.04
N PRO A 76 -12.29 -12.45 -5.31
CA PRO A 76 -12.78 -11.68 -6.46
C PRO A 76 -12.24 -10.25 -6.44
N SER A 77 -11.93 -9.65 -7.61
CA SER A 77 -11.20 -8.38 -7.81
C SER A 77 -11.30 -7.38 -6.64
N ARG A 78 -10.17 -7.08 -5.98
CA ARG A 78 -10.10 -6.18 -4.81
C ARG A 78 -9.01 -5.13 -5.01
N LEU A 79 -9.33 -3.89 -4.64
CA LEU A 79 -8.39 -2.81 -4.44
C LEU A 79 -8.10 -2.70 -2.94
N VAL A 80 -6.85 -2.94 -2.54
CA VAL A 80 -6.44 -2.83 -1.13
C VAL A 80 -5.54 -1.62 -0.95
N ILE A 81 -5.97 -0.69 -0.10
CA ILE A 81 -5.26 0.56 0.18
C ILE A 81 -4.77 0.56 1.63
N VAL A 82 -3.46 0.69 1.82
CA VAL A 82 -2.85 0.71 3.15
C VAL A 82 -2.91 2.10 3.79
N SER A 83 -3.67 2.23 4.87
CA SER A 83 -3.75 3.42 5.72
C SER A 83 -3.09 3.20 7.10
N SER A 84 -3.22 4.17 8.00
CA SER A 84 -2.70 4.14 9.38
C SER A 84 -3.72 4.70 10.35
N SER A 85 -3.81 4.21 11.60
CA SER A 85 -4.64 4.82 12.65
C SER A 85 -4.34 6.31 12.88
N LEU A 86 -3.17 6.78 12.42
CA LEU A 86 -2.80 8.18 12.38
C LEU A 86 -3.66 9.04 11.43
N HIS A 87 -4.42 8.46 10.48
CA HIS A 87 -5.38 9.20 9.66
C HIS A 87 -6.45 9.92 10.51
N ALA A 88 -6.73 9.41 11.71
CA ALA A 88 -7.65 10.01 12.67
C ALA A 88 -7.02 11.14 13.51
N ARG A 89 -5.70 11.30 13.47
CA ARG A 89 -4.95 12.38 14.16
C ARG A 89 -4.76 13.62 13.31
N THR A 90 -5.50 13.73 12.20
CA THR A 90 -5.57 14.94 11.39
C THR A 90 -6.46 15.97 12.08
N ARG A 91 -6.35 17.24 11.67
CA ARG A 91 -7.27 18.33 12.12
C ARG A 91 -8.62 18.29 11.37
N ILE A 92 -8.92 17.19 10.69
CA ILE A 92 -10.05 17.04 9.79
C ILE A 92 -11.05 16.08 10.44
N ARG A 93 -12.25 16.57 10.77
CA ARG A 93 -13.27 15.77 11.44
C ARG A 93 -13.99 14.86 10.44
N ALA A 94 -14.39 13.68 10.91
CA ALA A 94 -15.13 12.71 10.10
C ALA A 94 -16.48 13.27 9.59
N SER A 95 -17.13 14.13 10.38
CA SER A 95 -18.41 14.77 10.07
C SER A 95 -18.37 15.83 8.97
N GLU A 96 -17.19 16.27 8.55
CA GLU A 96 -17.06 17.32 7.54
C GLU A 96 -17.36 16.80 6.12
N SER A 97 -17.88 17.69 5.26
CA SER A 97 -18.15 17.39 3.85
C SER A 97 -16.85 17.10 3.09
N LEU A 98 -16.92 16.30 2.02
CA LEU A 98 -15.73 15.93 1.23
C LEU A 98 -14.97 17.15 0.71
N ASN A 99 -15.69 18.17 0.21
CA ASN A 99 -15.07 19.39 -0.32
C ASN A 99 -14.34 20.17 0.78
N SER A 100 -14.91 20.23 1.99
CA SER A 100 -14.25 20.87 3.14
C SER A 100 -12.96 20.14 3.53
N LYS A 101 -12.98 18.79 3.49
CA LYS A 101 -11.79 17.96 3.73
C LYS A 101 -10.70 18.19 2.68
N LEU A 102 -11.05 18.23 1.40
CA LEU A 102 -10.11 18.45 0.30
C LEU A 102 -9.49 19.85 0.38
N HIS A 103 -10.30 20.89 0.57
CA HIS A 103 -9.80 22.25 0.73
C HIS A 103 -8.82 22.35 1.90
N LYS A 104 -9.12 21.73 3.04
CA LYS A 104 -8.23 21.67 4.20
C LYS A 104 -6.96 20.89 3.97
N LEU A 105 -6.91 19.95 3.02
CA LEU A 105 -5.71 19.18 2.66
C LEU A 105 -4.83 19.96 1.68
N GLU A 106 -5.45 20.67 0.74
CA GLU A 106 -4.78 21.50 -0.27
C GLU A 106 -4.22 22.79 0.32
N SER A 107 -4.95 23.41 1.27
CA SER A 107 -4.58 24.69 1.87
C SER A 107 -3.44 24.59 2.91
N ILE A 108 -2.79 23.43 3.02
CA ILE A 108 -1.79 23.16 4.05
C ILE A 108 -0.40 23.55 3.53
N PRO A 109 0.29 24.53 4.14
CA PRO A 109 1.67 24.83 3.78
C PRO A 109 2.59 23.67 4.20
N ASN A 110 3.31 23.09 3.24
CA ASN A 110 4.26 22.00 3.48
C ASN A 110 5.39 22.36 4.46
N SER A 111 5.69 23.65 4.63
CA SER A 111 6.83 24.15 5.43
C SER A 111 6.55 24.28 6.93
N THR A 112 5.29 24.19 7.39
CA THR A 112 4.91 24.49 8.78
C THR A 112 4.47 23.27 9.59
N LEU A 113 4.43 22.08 8.98
CA LEU A 113 3.92 20.88 9.64
C LEU A 113 5.02 19.89 10.00
N SER A 114 4.83 19.22 11.13
CA SER A 114 5.67 18.09 11.49
C SER A 114 5.54 16.98 10.44
N PRO A 115 6.62 16.25 10.13
CA PRO A 115 6.60 15.10 9.21
C PRO A 115 5.52 14.07 9.57
N PHE A 116 5.22 13.93 10.86
CA PHE A 116 4.15 13.08 11.38
C PHE A 116 2.76 13.52 10.90
N PHE A 117 2.49 14.82 10.86
CA PHE A 117 1.19 15.35 10.44
C PHE A 117 1.01 15.25 8.93
N LEU A 118 2.07 15.50 8.15
CA LEU A 118 2.08 15.27 6.70
C LEU A 118 1.81 13.79 6.37
N TYR A 119 2.46 12.87 7.09
CA TYR A 119 2.18 11.44 6.97
C TYR A 119 0.72 11.10 7.33
N SER A 120 0.19 11.65 8.42
CA SER A 120 -1.20 11.46 8.85
C SER A 120 -2.20 11.92 7.78
N ASN A 121 -1.95 13.09 7.17
CA ASN A 121 -2.75 13.61 6.05
C ASN A 121 -2.65 12.71 4.81
N SER A 122 -1.46 12.24 4.44
CA SER A 122 -1.29 11.28 3.34
C SER A 122 -2.09 9.99 3.58
N LYS A 123 -2.12 9.49 4.82
CA LYS A 123 -2.92 8.31 5.18
C LYS A 123 -4.43 8.57 5.22
N LEU A 124 -4.86 9.81 5.48
CA LEU A 124 -6.26 10.21 5.29
C LEU A 124 -6.61 10.29 3.80
N CYS A 125 -5.73 10.82 2.94
CA CYS A 125 -5.93 10.82 1.49
C CYS A 125 -6.16 9.39 0.97
N ASN A 126 -5.39 8.40 1.46
CA ASN A 126 -5.60 6.99 1.14
C ASN A 126 -7.04 6.52 1.45
N VAL A 127 -7.61 6.90 2.60
CA VAL A 127 -9.00 6.58 2.98
C VAL A 127 -10.00 7.25 2.04
N LEU A 128 -9.78 8.53 1.71
CA LEU A 128 -10.66 9.29 0.83
C LEU A 128 -10.65 8.74 -0.60
N VAL A 129 -9.48 8.39 -1.12
CA VAL A 129 -9.30 7.72 -2.41
C VAL A 129 -10.03 6.38 -2.41
N ALA A 130 -9.89 5.57 -1.36
CA ALA A 130 -10.60 4.30 -1.26
C ALA A 130 -12.12 4.47 -1.29
N LYS A 131 -12.66 5.44 -0.54
CA LYS A 131 -14.10 5.76 -0.57
C LYS A 131 -14.58 6.18 -1.95
N LYS A 132 -13.80 7.00 -2.66
CA LYS A 132 -14.14 7.41 -4.03
C LYS A 132 -14.03 6.25 -5.01
N ALA A 133 -12.96 5.46 -4.91
CA ALA A 133 -12.76 4.27 -5.74
C ALA A 133 -13.91 3.28 -5.57
N HIS A 134 -14.30 2.97 -4.33
CA HIS A 134 -15.43 2.07 -4.05
C HIS A 134 -16.70 2.52 -4.79
N LYS A 135 -17.04 3.81 -4.72
CA LYS A 135 -18.19 4.36 -5.46
C LYS A 135 -18.11 4.22 -6.98
N LEU A 136 -16.91 4.12 -7.56
CA LEU A 136 -16.68 4.06 -9.00
C LEU A 136 -16.57 2.63 -9.57
N VAL A 137 -16.30 1.65 -8.71
CA VAL A 137 -15.98 0.28 -9.16
C VAL A 137 -16.83 -0.81 -8.49
N ASN A 138 -17.62 -0.47 -7.46
CA ASN A 138 -18.46 -1.44 -6.75
C ASN A 138 -19.56 -2.04 -7.65
N ASP A 139 -20.12 -1.23 -8.56
CA ASP A 139 -21.06 -1.66 -9.60
C ASP A 139 -20.42 -2.61 -10.63
N LYS A 140 -19.10 -2.58 -10.76
CA LYS A 140 -18.30 -3.46 -11.62
C LYS A 140 -17.82 -4.73 -10.90
N GLY A 141 -18.32 -5.00 -9.70
CA GLY A 141 -17.95 -6.16 -8.90
C GLY A 141 -16.56 -6.09 -8.28
N VAL A 142 -15.95 -4.89 -8.20
CA VAL A 142 -14.63 -4.70 -7.58
C VAL A 142 -14.81 -4.22 -6.14
N ASN A 143 -14.29 -4.99 -5.19
CA ASN A 143 -14.31 -4.63 -3.78
C ASN A 143 -13.15 -3.68 -3.45
N VAL A 144 -13.34 -2.75 -2.50
CA VAL A 144 -12.28 -1.82 -2.08
C VAL A 144 -12.12 -1.87 -0.57
N TYR A 145 -10.91 -2.21 -0.11
CA TYR A 145 -10.58 -2.34 1.31
C TYR A 145 -9.54 -1.30 1.73
N VAL A 146 -9.68 -0.81 2.95
CA VAL A 146 -8.65 -0.01 3.62
C VAL A 146 -8.24 -0.73 4.89
N LEU A 147 -6.94 -0.94 5.06
CA LEU A 147 -6.40 -1.60 6.25
C LEU A 147 -5.26 -0.82 6.88
N HIS A 148 -5.07 -1.03 8.18
CA HIS A 148 -3.88 -0.62 8.91
C HIS A 148 -3.11 -1.88 9.32
N PRO A 149 -1.86 -2.07 8.86
CA PRO A 149 -1.16 -3.32 9.07
C PRO A 149 -0.44 -3.40 10.43
N GLY A 150 -0.74 -2.47 11.34
CA GLY A 150 -0.10 -2.33 12.65
C GLY A 150 1.19 -1.50 12.61
N ILE A 151 1.90 -1.46 13.76
CA ILE A 151 3.22 -0.85 13.86
C ILE A 151 4.26 -1.86 13.38
N ILE A 152 4.70 -1.72 12.13
CA ILE A 152 5.71 -2.58 11.52
C ILE A 152 7.09 -1.93 11.66
N ARG A 153 8.12 -2.75 11.94
CA ARG A 153 9.52 -2.34 11.72
C ARG A 153 9.75 -2.09 10.22
N THR A 154 9.50 -0.87 9.80
CA THR A 154 9.86 -0.37 8.47
C THR A 154 10.84 0.76 8.63
N GLU A 155 11.68 0.98 7.61
CA GLU A 155 12.70 2.03 7.59
C GLU A 155 12.13 3.46 7.38
N LEU A 156 10.86 3.68 7.71
CA LEU A 156 10.15 4.96 7.57
C LEU A 156 10.76 6.11 8.41
N GLY A 157 11.81 5.86 9.21
CA GLY A 157 12.46 6.82 10.10
C GLY A 157 13.95 7.09 9.83
N ARG A 158 14.51 6.70 8.67
CA ARG A 158 15.96 6.83 8.37
C ARG A 158 16.54 8.25 8.56
N ASP A 159 15.69 9.29 8.46
CA ASP A 159 16.10 10.70 8.56
C ASP A 159 16.00 11.31 9.98
N GLN A 160 15.52 10.57 10.98
CA GLN A 160 15.27 11.07 12.35
C GLN A 160 16.16 10.31 13.36
N ARG A 161 17.49 10.43 13.22
CA ARG A 161 18.47 9.46 13.76
C ARG A 161 18.51 9.28 15.29
N ASN A 162 18.15 10.27 16.12
CA ASN A 162 18.45 10.20 17.56
C ASN A 162 17.24 9.97 18.50
N LEU A 163 16.11 10.69 18.33
CA LEU A 163 14.91 10.45 19.17
C LEU A 163 14.13 9.19 18.74
N TYR A 164 14.10 8.89 17.44
CA TYR A 164 13.37 7.73 16.92
C TYR A 164 14.03 6.42 17.33
N ALA A 165 15.35 6.38 17.50
CA ALA A 165 16.08 5.21 17.98
C ALA A 165 15.71 4.85 19.43
N VAL A 166 15.59 5.85 20.31
CA VAL A 166 15.17 5.67 21.71
C VAL A 166 13.70 5.25 21.77
N PHE A 167 12.82 5.89 21.00
CA PHE A 167 11.39 5.54 20.95
C PHE A 167 11.15 4.15 20.34
N ALA A 168 11.89 3.77 19.29
CA ALA A 168 11.85 2.46 18.67
C ALA A 168 12.40 1.35 19.58
N PHE A 169 13.33 1.67 20.50
CA PHE A 169 13.83 0.73 21.51
C PHE A 169 12.73 0.34 22.52
N PHE A 170 11.90 1.28 22.95
CA PHE A 170 10.79 1.01 23.88
C PHE A 170 9.55 0.41 23.22
N LEU A 171 9.29 0.73 21.95
CA LEU A 171 8.18 0.13 21.18
C LEU A 171 8.52 -1.27 20.64
N ARG A 172 9.79 -1.69 20.69
CA ARG A 172 10.32 -2.95 20.16
C ARG A 172 9.53 -4.22 20.51
N PRO A 173 9.02 -4.43 21.74
CA PRO A 173 8.17 -5.59 22.05
C PRO A 173 6.77 -5.54 21.41
N PHE A 174 6.32 -4.39 20.90
CA PHE A 174 5.02 -4.21 20.21
C PHE A 174 5.16 -4.10 18.68
N MET A 175 6.38 -4.08 18.15
CA MET A 175 6.63 -3.97 16.72
C MET A 175 6.59 -5.36 16.07
N ARG A 176 5.66 -5.54 15.12
CA ARG A 176 5.60 -6.77 14.31
C ARG A 176 6.73 -6.80 13.28
N ASN A 177 7.22 -8.00 12.96
CA ASN A 177 8.21 -8.18 11.89
C ASN A 177 7.58 -7.93 10.50
N VAL A 178 8.41 -7.79 9.46
CA VAL A 178 7.97 -7.39 8.12
C VAL A 178 6.97 -8.42 7.56
N GLU A 179 7.16 -9.69 7.87
CA GLU A 179 6.33 -10.80 7.47
C GLU A 179 4.94 -10.72 8.11
N GLN A 180 4.86 -10.46 9.42
CA GLN A 180 3.59 -10.26 10.12
C GLN A 180 2.88 -8.97 9.69
N GLY A 181 3.64 -7.93 9.32
CA GLY A 181 3.12 -6.70 8.74
C GLY A 181 2.50 -6.90 7.36
N ALA A 182 3.15 -7.71 6.52
CA ALA A 182 2.64 -8.09 5.21
C ALA A 182 1.44 -9.04 5.29
N ALA A 183 1.40 -9.92 6.29
CA ALA A 183 0.35 -10.92 6.46
C ALA A 183 -1.07 -10.33 6.52
N THR A 184 -1.25 -9.19 7.20
CA THR A 184 -2.57 -8.52 7.25
C THR A 184 -3.01 -8.07 5.86
N THR A 185 -2.06 -7.58 5.06
CA THR A 185 -2.37 -7.15 3.73
C THR A 185 -2.71 -8.34 2.85
N VAL A 186 -1.88 -9.39 2.86
CA VAL A 186 -2.12 -10.66 2.15
C VAL A 186 -3.43 -11.34 2.58
N TYR A 187 -3.87 -11.19 3.83
CA TYR A 187 -5.14 -11.73 4.30
C TYR A 187 -6.34 -10.97 3.70
N CYS A 188 -6.41 -9.64 3.82
CA CYS A 188 -7.49 -8.82 3.21
C CYS A 188 -7.56 -9.00 1.69
N ALA A 189 -6.39 -9.20 1.13
CA ALA A 189 -6.14 -9.45 -0.25
C ALA A 189 -6.72 -10.82 -0.66
N ALA A 190 -6.22 -11.94 -0.15
CA ALA A 190 -6.46 -13.25 -0.76
C ALA A 190 -7.49 -14.12 -0.02
N HIS A 191 -7.80 -13.82 1.25
CA HIS A 191 -8.61 -14.73 2.06
C HIS A 191 -10.10 -14.72 1.64
N PRO A 192 -10.80 -15.86 1.63
CA PRO A 192 -12.23 -15.93 1.30
C PRO A 192 -13.11 -15.17 2.29
N ASP A 193 -12.80 -15.19 3.59
CA ASP A 193 -13.63 -14.59 4.65
C ASP A 193 -13.94 -13.10 4.44
N VAL A 194 -12.99 -12.37 3.86
CA VAL A 194 -13.16 -10.93 3.60
C VAL A 194 -13.95 -10.65 2.32
N ALA A 195 -14.20 -11.64 1.46
CA ALA A 195 -14.90 -11.45 0.18
C ALA A 195 -16.32 -10.89 0.34
N ASN A 196 -16.95 -11.12 1.51
CA ASN A 196 -18.31 -10.69 1.82
C ASN A 196 -18.37 -9.44 2.71
N VAL A 197 -17.23 -8.86 3.09
CA VAL A 197 -17.18 -7.66 3.93
C VAL A 197 -17.39 -6.42 3.05
N ARG A 198 -18.55 -5.77 3.21
CA ARG A 198 -18.94 -4.56 2.47
C ARG A 198 -19.18 -3.39 3.44
N PHE A 199 -19.16 -2.17 2.91
CA PHE A 199 -19.44 -0.95 3.67
C PHE A 199 -20.89 -0.86 4.14
#